data_AF-A0A261A5I9-F1
#
_entry.id   AF-A0A261A5I9-F1
#
_cell.length_a   1.000
_cell.length_b   1.000
_cell.length_c   1.000
_cell.angle_alpha   90.00
_cell.angle_beta   90.00
_cell.angle_gamma   90.00
#
_symmetry.space_group_name_H-M   'P 1'
#
loop_
_entity.id
_entity.type
_entity.pdbx_description
1 polymer ?
#
loop_
_entity_poly.entity_id
_entity_poly.type
_entity_poly.pdbx_seq_one_letter_code
_entity_poly.pdbx_strand_id
1 'polypeptide(L)'
;MTHCKEAQEAQKAAEKKAEQYEKKAKRTEKLEGDVKKMKKEMEELKEKEEKSSEENEKLKKELLECQERMKKMEVDNTRFQTRLEEKEQNNQRMELEMGFLKKVIDDTVLESTLRQNHLEEDLGRRDRTILQLRETLSSRLANNNGTSDSDEPSTSSSDTDNWEEMLLAFKTIKENFPRDELIAEAKIMADKLMEVSKKPEIKQLAEYEMFRLKASIRIYLESIEINLFKIEVKDPRYLRAALLAPCPRLSSKFLTEYCQEMDKQPPPTTEAPMVPETGIDPKTHCYICHDELSGKLYNCKGCNQKTHAGCSARWLLYGKTCGYCRRKMLPPKTGANQKK
;
A
#
# COMPACT_ATOMS: atom_id res chain seq x y z
N MET A 1 24.86 -27.52 141.78
CA MET A 1 24.65 -26.31 140.93
C MET A 1 25.35 -26.38 139.55
N THR A 2 26.19 -27.38 139.26
CA THR A 2 26.94 -27.50 138.00
C THR A 2 26.12 -28.03 136.82
N HIS A 3 25.27 -29.05 137.03
CA HIS A 3 24.42 -29.62 135.96
C HIS A 3 23.40 -28.65 135.33
N CYS A 4 23.03 -27.58 136.01
CA CYS A 4 22.08 -26.59 135.49
C CYS A 4 22.74 -25.61 134.50
N LYS A 5 24.04 -25.32 134.65
CA LYS A 5 24.80 -24.42 133.75
C LYS A 5 25.14 -25.10 132.42
N GLU A 6 25.56 -26.36 132.46
CA GLU A 6 25.88 -27.15 131.26
C GLU A 6 24.64 -27.35 130.37
N ALA A 7 23.47 -27.59 130.97
CA ALA A 7 22.20 -27.67 130.25
C ALA A 7 21.82 -26.34 129.58
N GLN A 8 22.09 -25.21 130.25
CA GLN A 8 21.82 -23.86 129.72
C GLN A 8 22.76 -23.48 128.57
N GLU A 9 24.03 -23.88 128.64
CA GLU A 9 24.99 -23.70 127.56
C GLU A 9 24.68 -24.61 126.36
N ALA A 10 24.26 -25.86 126.60
CA ALA A 10 23.79 -26.75 125.56
C ALA A 10 22.53 -26.23 124.86
N GLN A 11 21.58 -25.65 125.61
CA GLN A 11 20.39 -25.01 125.07
C GLN A 11 20.73 -23.83 124.16
N LYS A 12 21.63 -22.92 124.61
CA LYS A 12 22.10 -21.79 123.79
C LYS A 12 22.86 -22.24 122.54
N ALA A 13 23.65 -23.31 122.63
CA ALA A 13 24.35 -23.88 121.48
C ALA A 13 23.39 -24.51 120.46
N ALA A 14 22.32 -25.15 120.94
CA ALA A 14 21.26 -25.70 120.12
C ALA A 14 20.44 -24.60 119.43
N GLU A 15 20.06 -23.53 120.13
CA GLU A 15 19.40 -22.35 119.55
C GLU A 15 20.27 -21.69 118.47
N LYS A 16 21.55 -21.49 118.73
CA LYS A 16 22.48 -20.90 117.75
C LYS A 16 22.65 -21.78 116.51
N LYS A 17 22.65 -23.11 116.67
CA LYS A 17 22.62 -24.05 115.54
C LYS A 17 21.29 -23.97 114.78
N ALA A 18 20.16 -23.91 115.49
CA ALA A 18 18.84 -23.79 114.87
C ALA A 18 18.73 -22.50 114.05
N GLU A 19 19.16 -21.35 114.57
CA GLU A 19 19.21 -20.08 113.82
C GLU A 19 20.12 -20.16 112.58
N GLN A 20 21.26 -20.85 112.67
CA GLN A 20 22.14 -21.07 111.53
C GLN A 20 21.48 -21.95 110.46
N TYR A 21 20.76 -22.99 110.86
CA TYR A 21 20.00 -23.83 109.94
C TYR A 21 18.84 -23.06 109.31
N GLU A 22 18.13 -22.24 110.06
CA GLU A 22 17.05 -21.39 109.53
C GLU A 22 17.57 -20.37 108.51
N LYS A 23 18.71 -19.70 108.81
CA LYS A 23 19.35 -18.78 107.86
C LYS A 23 19.84 -19.48 106.60
N LYS A 24 20.39 -20.70 106.71
CA LYS A 24 20.78 -21.51 105.56
C LYS A 24 19.57 -21.93 104.74
N ALA A 25 18.49 -22.38 105.39
CA ALA A 25 17.24 -22.77 104.74
C ALA A 25 16.63 -21.61 103.93
N LYS A 26 16.57 -20.41 104.51
CA LYS A 26 16.09 -19.20 103.81
C LYS A 26 16.97 -18.83 102.61
N ARG A 27 18.29 -19.04 102.69
CA ARG A 27 19.22 -18.79 101.57
C ARG A 27 19.06 -19.82 100.46
N THR A 28 18.88 -21.09 100.80
CA THR A 28 18.67 -22.16 99.82
C THR A 28 17.34 -22.01 99.09
N GLU A 29 16.28 -21.63 99.80
CA GLU A 29 14.95 -21.37 99.20
C GLU A 29 15.00 -20.18 98.23
N LYS A 30 15.70 -19.10 98.59
CA LYS A 30 15.92 -17.96 97.69
C LYS A 30 16.71 -18.36 96.43
N LEU A 31 17.80 -19.11 96.60
CA LEU A 31 18.61 -19.61 95.48
C LEU A 31 17.79 -20.53 94.56
N GLU A 32 16.93 -21.39 95.12
CA GLU A 32 16.05 -22.26 94.33
C GLU A 32 15.05 -21.45 93.49
N GLY A 33 14.49 -20.38 94.06
CA GLY A 33 13.64 -19.43 93.34
C GLY A 33 14.36 -18.75 92.17
N ASP A 34 15.58 -18.25 92.41
CA ASP A 34 16.41 -17.61 91.39
C ASP A 34 16.80 -18.58 90.27
N VAL A 35 17.17 -19.83 90.62
CA VAL A 35 17.46 -20.89 89.64
C VAL A 35 16.22 -21.24 88.81
N LYS A 36 15.03 -21.30 89.42
CA LYS A 36 13.77 -21.53 88.70
C LYS A 36 13.48 -20.42 87.70
N LYS A 37 13.67 -19.16 88.11
CA LYS A 37 13.47 -17.99 87.25
C LYS A 37 14.45 -18.01 86.07
N MET A 38 15.73 -18.24 86.35
CA MET A 38 16.78 -18.31 85.34
C MET A 38 16.55 -19.45 84.34
N LYS A 39 16.08 -20.60 84.80
CA LYS A 39 15.70 -21.72 83.93
C LYS A 39 14.56 -21.35 82.97
N LYS A 40 13.57 -20.61 83.45
CA LYS A 40 12.47 -20.14 82.61
C LYS A 40 12.95 -19.13 81.55
N GLU A 41 13.77 -18.16 81.94
CA GLU A 41 14.35 -17.17 81.01
C GLU A 41 15.24 -17.84 79.94
N MET A 42 16.03 -18.86 80.31
CA MET A 42 16.83 -19.65 79.36
C MET A 42 15.96 -20.39 78.33
N GLU A 43 14.83 -20.95 78.76
CA GLU A 43 13.92 -21.65 77.85
C GLU A 43 13.25 -20.68 76.87
N GLU A 44 12.81 -19.51 77.35
CA GLU A 44 12.23 -18.45 76.51
C GLU A 44 13.26 -17.90 75.50
N LEU A 45 14.53 -17.79 75.88
CA LEU A 45 15.60 -17.37 74.98
C LEU A 45 15.87 -18.41 73.90
N LYS A 46 15.91 -19.70 74.25
CA LYS A 46 16.09 -20.79 73.28
C LYS A 46 14.97 -20.81 72.24
N GLU A 47 13.72 -20.67 72.67
CA GLU A 47 12.58 -20.67 71.75
C GLU A 47 12.62 -19.47 70.79
N LYS A 48 13.07 -18.30 71.27
CA LYS A 48 13.28 -17.12 70.43
C LYS A 48 14.45 -17.31 69.44
N GLU A 49 15.54 -17.91 69.89
CA GLU A 49 16.70 -18.21 69.05
C GLU A 49 16.34 -19.18 67.92
N GLU A 50 15.57 -20.23 68.23
CA GLU A 50 15.08 -21.19 67.24
C GLU A 50 14.17 -20.53 66.20
N LYS A 51 13.18 -19.74 66.63
CA LYS A 51 12.31 -18.98 65.71
C LYS A 51 13.10 -18.00 64.84
N SER A 52 14.06 -17.28 65.44
CA SER A 52 14.91 -16.36 64.69
C SER A 52 15.81 -17.09 63.68
N SER A 53 16.30 -18.28 64.03
CA SER A 53 17.08 -19.12 63.12
C SER A 53 16.25 -19.59 61.93
N GLU A 54 15.00 -20.01 62.15
CA GLU A 54 14.08 -20.41 61.08
C GLU A 54 13.75 -19.26 60.13
N GLU A 55 13.49 -18.06 60.67
CA GLU A 55 13.24 -16.86 59.87
C GLU A 55 14.46 -16.45 59.05
N ASN A 56 15.66 -16.52 59.63
CA ASN A 56 16.90 -16.22 58.92
C ASN A 56 17.15 -17.19 57.75
N GLU A 57 16.89 -18.48 57.91
CA GLU A 57 17.01 -19.45 56.82
C GLU A 57 15.99 -19.20 55.69
N LYS A 58 14.75 -18.81 56.03
CA LYS A 58 13.75 -18.39 55.02
C LYS A 58 14.21 -17.16 54.25
N LEU A 59 14.65 -16.12 54.94
CA LEU A 59 15.14 -14.88 54.33
C LEU A 59 16.36 -15.14 53.43
N LYS A 60 17.27 -16.01 53.85
CA LYS A 60 18.44 -16.40 53.06
C LYS A 60 18.06 -17.10 51.76
N LYS A 61 17.04 -17.96 51.80
CA LYS A 61 16.51 -18.61 50.59
C LYS A 61 15.86 -17.60 49.64
N GLU A 62 15.03 -16.70 50.16
CA GLU A 62 14.40 -15.64 49.36
C GLU A 62 15.43 -14.69 48.72
N LEU A 63 16.51 -14.39 49.45
CA LEU A 63 17.60 -13.57 48.94
C LEU A 63 18.30 -14.22 47.74
N LEU A 64 18.55 -15.54 47.80
CA LEU A 64 19.14 -16.30 46.69
C LEU A 64 18.21 -16.31 45.46
N GLU A 65 16.93 -16.58 45.67
CA GLU A 65 15.92 -16.54 44.59
C GLU A 65 15.79 -15.14 43.97
N CYS A 66 15.93 -14.08 44.78
CA CYS A 66 15.95 -12.71 44.30
C CYS A 66 17.20 -12.40 43.47
N GLN A 67 18.38 -12.86 43.92
CA GLN A 67 19.63 -12.71 43.17
C GLN A 67 19.61 -13.43 41.82
N GLU A 68 19.06 -14.65 41.76
CA GLU A 68 18.91 -15.37 40.50
C GLU A 68 17.96 -14.65 39.53
N ARG A 69 16.85 -14.11 40.03
CA ARG A 69 15.94 -13.29 39.22
C ARG A 69 16.60 -12.03 38.69
N MET A 70 17.42 -11.34 39.50
CA MET A 70 18.16 -10.17 39.02
C MET A 70 19.14 -10.52 37.91
N LYS A 71 19.95 -11.58 38.08
CA LYS A 71 20.89 -12.03 37.05
C LYS A 71 20.18 -12.37 35.74
N LYS A 72 19.03 -13.05 35.81
CA LYS A 72 18.22 -13.34 34.62
C LYS A 72 17.74 -12.04 33.94
N MET A 73 17.26 -11.09 34.73
CA MET A 73 16.80 -9.80 34.22
C MET A 73 17.91 -8.98 33.58
N GLU A 74 19.13 -9.01 34.12
CA GLU A 74 20.31 -8.36 33.53
C GLU A 74 20.66 -8.96 32.15
N VAL A 75 20.62 -10.30 32.03
CA VAL A 75 20.84 -10.99 30.74
C VAL A 75 19.74 -10.63 29.74
N ASP A 76 18.49 -10.60 30.16
CA ASP A 76 17.39 -10.21 29.27
C ASP A 76 17.52 -8.74 28.84
N ASN A 77 17.89 -7.84 29.76
CA ASN A 77 18.05 -6.41 29.47
C ASN A 77 19.18 -6.15 28.46
N THR A 78 20.34 -6.80 28.63
CA THR A 78 21.44 -6.73 27.65
C THR A 78 21.00 -7.26 26.29
N ARG A 79 20.25 -8.35 26.23
CA ARG A 79 19.68 -8.89 24.98
C ARG A 79 18.65 -7.96 24.34
N PHE A 80 17.90 -7.19 25.12
CA PHE A 80 16.98 -6.19 24.59
C PHE A 80 17.74 -4.98 24.03
N GLN A 81 18.79 -4.52 24.70
CA GLN A 81 19.65 -3.43 24.22
C GLN A 81 20.29 -3.77 22.87
N THR A 82 20.92 -4.94 22.74
CA THR A 82 21.52 -5.36 21.46
C THR A 82 20.49 -5.40 20.31
N ARG A 83 19.27 -5.88 20.57
CA ARG A 83 18.20 -5.90 19.56
C ARG A 83 17.72 -4.50 19.17
N LEU A 84 17.74 -3.55 20.09
CA LEU A 84 17.41 -2.16 19.80
C LEU A 84 18.48 -1.53 18.91
N GLU A 85 19.75 -1.70 19.24
CA GLU A 85 20.88 -1.20 18.43
C GLU A 85 20.87 -1.79 17.01
N GLU A 86 20.63 -3.09 16.86
CA GLU A 86 20.51 -3.72 15.53
C GLU A 86 19.35 -3.13 14.71
N LYS A 87 18.20 -2.91 15.33
CA LYS A 87 17.05 -2.28 14.66
C LYS A 87 17.34 -0.85 14.26
N GLU A 88 18.03 -0.10 15.10
CA GLU A 88 18.39 1.29 14.83
C GLU A 88 19.38 1.39 13.66
N GLN A 89 20.41 0.52 13.63
CA GLN A 89 21.32 0.41 12.50
C GLN A 89 20.60 0.01 11.19
N ASN A 90 19.65 -0.92 11.27
CA ASN A 90 18.87 -1.31 10.10
C ASN A 90 17.97 -0.18 9.60
N ASN A 91 17.39 0.60 10.51
CA ASN A 91 16.56 1.75 10.16
C ASN A 91 17.39 2.85 9.47
N GLN A 92 18.58 3.17 10.02
CA GLN A 92 19.50 4.12 9.39
C GLN A 92 19.94 3.68 7.98
N ARG A 93 20.21 2.38 7.80
CA ARG A 93 20.53 1.82 6.48
C ARG A 93 19.37 2.00 5.50
N MET A 94 18.15 1.68 5.94
CA MET A 94 16.95 1.80 5.12
C MET A 94 16.67 3.26 4.73
N GLU A 95 16.88 4.22 5.64
CA GLU A 95 16.77 5.65 5.35
C GLU A 95 17.76 6.10 4.28
N LEU A 96 19.01 5.62 4.33
CA LEU A 96 20.00 5.90 3.29
C LEU A 96 19.58 5.33 1.94
N GLU A 97 19.19 4.05 1.88
CA GLU A 97 18.73 3.39 0.66
C GLU A 97 17.50 4.09 0.06
N MET A 98 16.54 4.48 0.90
CA MET A 98 15.35 5.20 0.48
C MET A 98 15.70 6.60 -0.05
N GLY A 99 16.68 7.27 0.56
CA GLY A 99 17.24 8.54 0.06
C GLY A 99 17.88 8.41 -1.33
N PHE A 100 18.68 7.37 -1.55
CA PHE A 100 19.25 7.07 -2.86
C PHE A 100 18.17 6.77 -3.90
N LEU A 101 17.20 5.94 -3.56
CA LEU A 101 16.12 5.56 -4.48
C LEU A 101 15.27 6.78 -4.85
N LYS A 102 14.98 7.66 -3.88
CA LYS A 102 14.28 8.92 -4.13
C LYS A 102 15.02 9.79 -5.14
N LYS A 103 16.34 9.94 -4.99
CA LYS A 103 17.17 10.70 -5.94
C LYS A 103 17.10 10.10 -7.35
N VAL A 104 17.20 8.78 -7.48
CA VAL A 104 17.09 8.09 -8.77
C VAL A 104 15.72 8.33 -9.42
N ILE A 105 14.64 8.30 -8.63
CA ILE A 105 13.29 8.60 -9.12
C ILE A 105 13.19 10.06 -9.59
N ASP A 106 13.68 11.01 -8.79
CA ASP A 106 13.66 12.44 -9.14
C ASP A 106 14.44 12.70 -10.44
N ASP A 107 15.62 12.11 -10.59
CA ASP A 107 16.44 12.20 -11.81
C ASP A 107 15.71 11.58 -13.02
N THR A 108 15.08 10.41 -12.85
CA THR A 108 14.33 9.73 -13.92
C THR A 108 13.11 10.54 -14.35
N VAL A 109 12.40 11.13 -13.39
CA VAL A 109 11.24 11.99 -13.67
C VAL A 109 11.69 13.23 -14.43
N LEU A 110 12.77 13.88 -14.00
CA LEU A 110 13.33 15.05 -14.67
C LEU A 110 13.73 14.73 -16.12
N GLU A 111 14.44 13.62 -16.35
CA GLU A 111 14.83 13.17 -17.68
C GLU A 111 13.60 12.92 -18.57
N SER A 112 12.57 12.26 -18.03
CA SER A 112 11.32 12.01 -18.75
C SER A 112 10.60 13.31 -19.10
N THR A 113 10.56 14.30 -18.20
CA THR A 113 9.96 15.61 -18.45
C THR A 113 10.70 16.37 -19.55
N LEU A 114 12.04 16.39 -19.50
CA LEU A 114 12.85 17.02 -20.54
C LEU A 114 12.61 16.38 -21.91
N ARG A 115 12.55 15.05 -21.96
CA ARG A 115 12.25 14.31 -23.18
C ARG A 115 10.85 14.60 -23.72
N GLN A 116 9.86 14.71 -22.84
CA GLN A 116 8.49 15.07 -23.24
C GLN A 116 8.42 16.49 -23.81
N ASN A 117 9.02 17.48 -23.14
CA ASN A 117 9.07 18.85 -23.63
C ASN A 117 9.69 18.94 -25.02
N HIS A 118 10.77 18.21 -25.26
CA HIS A 118 11.41 18.17 -26.57
C HIS A 118 10.49 17.63 -27.68
N LEU A 119 9.72 16.57 -27.38
CA LEU A 119 8.73 16.02 -28.31
C LEU A 119 7.58 17.00 -28.57
N GLU A 120 7.11 17.72 -27.56
CA GLU A 120 6.06 18.74 -27.69
C GLU A 120 6.54 19.94 -28.51
N GLU A 121 7.78 20.39 -28.34
CA GLU A 121 8.37 21.43 -29.19
C GLU A 121 8.45 21.01 -30.67
N ASP A 122 8.86 19.76 -30.92
CA ASP A 122 8.96 19.21 -32.28
C ASP A 122 7.60 19.05 -32.94
N LEU A 123 6.59 18.62 -32.18
CA LEU A 123 5.20 18.59 -32.63
C LEU A 123 4.70 20.00 -32.94
N GLY A 124 4.95 20.96 -32.05
CA GLY A 124 4.60 22.36 -32.27
C GLY A 124 5.28 22.97 -33.50
N ARG A 125 6.55 22.64 -33.78
CA ARG A 125 7.23 23.05 -35.04
C ARG A 125 6.54 22.46 -36.27
N ARG A 126 6.19 21.17 -36.22
CA ARG A 126 5.49 20.50 -37.33
C ARG A 126 4.11 21.08 -37.56
N ASP A 127 3.34 21.34 -36.50
CA ASP A 127 2.01 21.95 -36.61
C ASP A 127 2.07 23.36 -37.19
N ARG A 128 3.04 24.19 -36.76
CA ARG A 128 3.28 25.51 -37.39
C ARG A 128 3.59 25.40 -38.88
N THR A 129 4.40 24.41 -39.27
CA THR A 129 4.73 24.16 -40.67
C THR A 129 3.50 23.72 -41.46
N ILE A 130 2.66 22.84 -40.89
CA ILE A 130 1.41 22.40 -41.51
C ILE A 130 0.45 23.56 -41.69
N LEU A 131 0.33 24.45 -40.71
CA LEU A 131 -0.50 25.65 -40.81
C LEU A 131 -0.02 26.58 -41.93
N GLN A 132 1.29 26.87 -42.00
CA GLN A 132 1.87 27.67 -43.08
C GLN A 132 1.65 27.04 -44.47
N LEU A 133 1.77 25.71 -44.58
CA LEU A 133 1.51 24.99 -45.82
C LEU A 133 0.02 25.05 -46.20
N ARG A 134 -0.89 24.89 -45.24
CA ARG A 134 -2.34 25.03 -45.45
C ARG A 134 -2.71 26.43 -45.90
N GLU A 135 -2.16 27.45 -45.25
CA GLU A 135 -2.36 28.85 -45.63
C GLU A 135 -1.86 29.13 -47.04
N THR A 136 -0.63 28.68 -47.37
CA THR A 136 -0.07 28.82 -48.72
C THR A 136 -0.92 28.10 -49.78
N LEU A 137 -1.43 26.91 -49.48
CA LEU A 137 -2.33 26.17 -50.38
C LEU A 137 -3.68 26.88 -50.52
N SER A 138 -4.26 27.37 -49.43
CA SER A 138 -5.50 28.15 -49.44
C SER A 138 -5.35 29.44 -50.25
N SER A 139 -4.26 30.21 -50.09
CA SER A 139 -4.00 31.41 -50.91
C SER A 139 -3.82 31.07 -52.38
N ARG A 140 -3.18 29.94 -52.71
CA ARG A 140 -3.07 29.47 -54.12
C ARG A 140 -4.40 29.02 -54.71
N LEU A 141 -5.28 28.42 -53.90
CA LEU A 141 -6.61 28.01 -54.32
C LEU A 141 -7.56 29.22 -54.45
N ALA A 142 -7.46 30.20 -53.53
CA ALA A 142 -8.19 31.46 -53.59
C ALA A 142 -7.80 32.31 -54.80
N ASN A 143 -6.50 32.34 -55.16
CA ASN A 143 -6.04 33.05 -56.35
C ASN A 143 -6.44 32.36 -57.68
N ASN A 144 -6.92 31.11 -57.65
CA ASN A 144 -7.43 30.41 -58.83
C ASN A 144 -8.96 30.51 -59.00
N ASN A 145 -9.69 31.04 -58.00
CA ASN A 145 -11.11 31.34 -58.08
C ASN A 145 -11.32 32.79 -57.62
N GLY A 146 -11.09 33.74 -58.52
CA GLY A 146 -11.46 35.12 -58.27
C GLY A 146 -12.97 35.26 -58.09
N THR A 147 -13.40 35.74 -56.93
CA THR A 147 -14.13 37.02 -56.72
C THR A 147 -14.62 37.12 -55.28
N SER A 148 -14.37 38.30 -54.66
CA SER A 148 -15.11 38.94 -53.55
C SER A 148 -15.19 38.20 -52.20
N ASP A 149 -15.21 38.83 -51.06
CA ASP A 149 -14.86 40.17 -50.55
C ASP A 149 -14.95 40.00 -49.02
N SER A 150 -14.16 40.77 -48.27
CA SER A 150 -14.42 41.24 -46.89
C SER A 150 -15.02 40.28 -45.84
N ASP A 151 -14.23 39.93 -44.81
CA ASP A 151 -14.40 40.51 -43.45
C ASP A 151 -13.48 39.87 -42.41
N GLU A 152 -12.68 40.72 -41.76
CA GLU A 152 -11.83 40.39 -40.61
C GLU A 152 -12.64 40.29 -39.29
N PRO A 153 -12.10 39.58 -38.28
CA PRO A 153 -12.83 39.23 -37.06
C PRO A 153 -12.71 40.30 -35.96
N SER A 154 -13.84 40.69 -35.37
CA SER A 154 -13.84 41.48 -34.13
C SER A 154 -13.47 40.59 -32.93
N THR A 155 -12.23 40.71 -32.48
CA THR A 155 -11.76 40.29 -31.16
C THR A 155 -12.37 41.18 -30.07
N SER A 156 -13.34 40.64 -29.34
CA SER A 156 -13.85 41.20 -28.09
C SER A 156 -13.14 40.51 -26.92
N SER A 157 -12.00 41.06 -26.51
CA SER A 157 -11.33 40.73 -25.25
C SER A 157 -12.16 41.25 -24.07
N SER A 158 -12.98 40.37 -23.48
CA SER A 158 -13.59 40.59 -22.17
C SER A 158 -12.80 39.82 -21.14
N ASP A 159 -11.69 40.41 -20.68
CA ASP A 159 -10.97 40.01 -19.46
C ASP A 159 -11.79 40.41 -18.23
N THR A 160 -12.95 39.77 -18.08
CA THR A 160 -13.71 39.74 -16.83
C THR A 160 -13.56 38.34 -16.26
N ASP A 161 -12.83 38.25 -15.15
CA ASP A 161 -12.62 37.06 -14.32
C ASP A 161 -13.84 36.15 -14.27
N ASN A 162 -13.84 35.09 -15.08
CA ASN A 162 -14.97 34.18 -15.20
C ASN A 162 -14.96 33.09 -14.13
N TRP A 163 -14.84 33.52 -12.87
CA TRP A 163 -14.78 32.63 -11.71
C TRP A 163 -16.07 31.82 -11.54
N GLU A 164 -17.21 32.35 -12.02
CA GLU A 164 -18.50 31.66 -12.02
C GLU A 164 -18.49 30.47 -13.00
N GLU A 165 -17.96 30.64 -14.22
CA GLU A 165 -17.77 29.52 -15.16
C GLU A 165 -16.75 28.50 -14.65
N MET A 166 -15.65 28.95 -14.04
CA MET A 166 -14.69 28.03 -13.42
C MET A 166 -15.34 27.24 -12.28
N LEU A 167 -16.10 27.90 -11.39
CA LEU A 167 -16.83 27.24 -10.31
C LEU A 167 -17.80 26.20 -10.85
N LEU A 168 -18.56 26.54 -11.90
CA LEU A 168 -19.47 25.62 -12.55
C LEU A 168 -18.72 24.42 -13.15
N ALA A 169 -17.62 24.66 -13.86
CA ALA A 169 -16.81 23.60 -14.45
C ALA A 169 -16.27 22.61 -13.39
N PHE A 170 -15.74 23.10 -12.27
CA PHE A 170 -15.26 22.22 -11.20
C PHE A 170 -16.39 21.44 -10.52
N LYS A 171 -17.58 22.04 -10.33
CA LYS A 171 -18.76 21.34 -9.80
C LYS A 171 -19.21 20.23 -10.75
N THR A 172 -19.30 20.55 -12.05
CA THR A 172 -19.65 19.57 -13.09
C THR A 172 -18.65 18.42 -13.14
N ILE A 173 -17.34 18.69 -13.04
CA ILE A 173 -16.33 17.62 -13.00
C ILE A 173 -16.49 16.75 -11.75
N LYS A 174 -16.73 17.36 -10.58
CA LYS A 174 -16.90 16.63 -9.31
C LYS A 174 -18.10 15.68 -9.36
N GLU A 175 -19.24 16.15 -9.85
CA GLU A 175 -20.49 15.39 -9.88
C GLU A 175 -20.47 14.27 -10.92
N ASN A 176 -19.81 14.50 -12.06
CA ASN A 176 -19.81 13.57 -13.18
C ASN A 176 -18.56 12.68 -13.27
N PHE A 177 -17.65 12.73 -12.29
CA PHE A 177 -16.42 11.92 -12.35
C PHE A 177 -16.75 10.43 -12.18
N PRO A 178 -16.46 9.55 -13.17
CA PRO A 178 -16.87 8.15 -13.17
C PRO A 178 -15.94 7.29 -12.31
N ARG A 179 -15.90 7.57 -11.00
CA ARG A 179 -14.98 6.96 -10.04
C ARG A 179 -15.04 5.43 -10.04
N ASP A 180 -16.24 4.91 -9.83
CA ASP A 180 -16.42 3.48 -9.58
C ASP A 180 -16.34 2.67 -10.88
N GLU A 181 -16.80 3.25 -12.00
CA GLU A 181 -16.65 2.70 -13.35
C GLU A 181 -15.18 2.55 -13.73
N LEU A 182 -14.38 3.61 -13.50
CA LEU A 182 -12.95 3.61 -13.83
C LEU A 182 -12.16 2.61 -12.97
N ILE A 183 -12.53 2.46 -11.69
CA ILE A 183 -11.95 1.42 -10.82
C ILE A 183 -12.36 0.02 -11.27
N ALA A 184 -13.63 -0.18 -11.64
CA ALA A 184 -14.14 -1.47 -12.09
C ALA A 184 -13.49 -1.91 -13.41
N GLU A 185 -13.37 -1.01 -14.38
CA GLU A 185 -12.72 -1.29 -15.67
C GLU A 185 -11.25 -1.64 -15.47
N ALA A 186 -10.54 -0.86 -14.66
CA ALA A 186 -9.14 -1.10 -14.32
C ALA A 186 -8.95 -2.44 -13.61
N LYS A 187 -9.87 -2.80 -12.70
CA LYS A 187 -9.86 -4.10 -12.03
C LYS A 187 -10.05 -5.25 -13.01
N ILE A 188 -11.00 -5.14 -13.94
CA ILE A 188 -11.22 -6.16 -14.98
C ILE A 188 -9.95 -6.36 -15.82
N MET A 189 -9.25 -5.28 -16.18
CA MET A 189 -7.99 -5.38 -16.92
C MET A 189 -6.89 -6.04 -16.08
N ALA A 190 -6.76 -5.68 -14.81
CA ALA A 190 -5.78 -6.27 -13.90
C ALA A 190 -6.02 -7.76 -13.66
N ASP A 191 -7.28 -8.15 -13.40
CA ASP A 191 -7.67 -9.54 -13.17
C ASP A 191 -7.37 -10.40 -14.41
N LYS A 192 -7.76 -9.94 -15.61
CA LYS A 192 -7.43 -10.61 -16.87
C LYS A 192 -5.93 -10.76 -17.08
N LEU A 193 -5.15 -9.73 -16.77
CA LEU A 193 -3.69 -9.78 -16.91
C LEU A 193 -3.06 -10.82 -15.97
N MET A 194 -3.56 -10.89 -14.73
CA MET A 194 -3.13 -11.86 -13.74
C MET A 194 -3.55 -13.31 -14.09
N GLU A 195 -4.69 -13.49 -14.75
CA GLU A 195 -5.13 -14.80 -15.24
C GLU A 195 -4.28 -15.30 -16.42
N VAL A 196 -3.95 -14.40 -17.34
CA VAL A 196 -3.21 -14.74 -18.57
C VAL A 196 -1.72 -14.95 -18.30
N SER A 197 -1.12 -14.15 -17.40
CA SER A 197 0.31 -14.17 -17.18
C SER A 197 0.72 -14.83 -15.87
N LYS A 198 1.64 -15.80 -15.96
CA LYS A 198 2.21 -16.50 -14.79
C LYS A 198 3.44 -15.80 -14.21
N LYS A 199 3.85 -14.66 -14.77
CA LYS A 199 5.06 -13.95 -14.34
C LYS A 199 4.80 -13.15 -13.06
N PRO A 200 5.60 -13.33 -12.00
CA PRO A 200 5.40 -12.61 -10.74
C PRO A 200 5.53 -11.09 -10.90
N GLU A 201 6.36 -10.60 -11.82
CA GLU A 201 6.56 -9.18 -12.10
C GLU A 201 5.29 -8.53 -12.68
N ILE A 202 4.53 -9.28 -13.48
CA ILE A 202 3.28 -8.80 -14.09
C ILE A 202 2.16 -8.73 -13.04
N LYS A 203 2.13 -9.71 -12.13
CA LYS A 203 1.21 -9.68 -10.99
C LYS A 203 1.49 -8.47 -10.08
N GLN A 204 2.75 -8.25 -9.73
CA GLN A 204 3.15 -7.07 -8.95
C GLN A 204 2.82 -5.76 -9.66
N LEU A 205 3.03 -5.70 -10.98
CA LEU A 205 2.65 -4.54 -11.79
C LEU A 205 1.13 -4.29 -11.73
N ALA A 206 0.31 -5.32 -11.90
CA ALA A 206 -1.15 -5.18 -11.85
C ALA A 206 -1.65 -4.69 -10.48
N GLU A 207 -1.13 -5.27 -9.39
CA GLU A 207 -1.45 -4.86 -8.02
C GLU A 207 -1.02 -3.41 -7.74
N TYR A 208 0.21 -3.04 -8.15
CA TYR A 208 0.73 -1.68 -8.01
C TYR A 208 -0.10 -0.66 -8.78
N GLU A 209 -0.54 -0.99 -9.99
CA GLU A 209 -1.33 -0.10 -10.85
C GLU A 209 -2.73 0.14 -10.28
N MET A 210 -3.35 -0.89 -9.70
CA MET A 210 -4.62 -0.74 -8.97
C MET A 210 -4.47 0.18 -7.77
N PHE A 211 -3.40 0.00 -6.99
CA PHE A 211 -3.12 0.86 -5.85
C PHE A 211 -2.87 2.31 -6.28
N ARG A 212 -2.01 2.53 -7.28
CA ARG A 212 -1.67 3.86 -7.79
C ARG A 212 -2.88 4.56 -8.39
N LEU A 213 -3.72 3.86 -9.16
CA LEU A 213 -4.92 4.44 -9.76
C LEU A 213 -5.90 4.94 -8.70
N LYS A 214 -6.20 4.12 -7.69
CA LYS A 214 -7.06 4.51 -6.56
C LYS A 214 -6.52 5.73 -5.83
N ALA A 215 -5.20 5.78 -5.59
CA ALA A 215 -4.56 6.94 -4.96
C ALA A 215 -4.64 8.19 -5.84
N SER A 216 -4.40 8.06 -7.16
CA SER A 216 -4.50 9.16 -8.12
C SER A 216 -5.91 9.72 -8.23
N ILE A 217 -6.94 8.86 -8.20
CA ILE A 217 -8.35 9.29 -8.17
C ILE A 217 -8.65 10.13 -6.93
N ARG A 218 -8.19 9.66 -5.75
CA ARG A 218 -8.38 10.41 -4.51
C ARG A 218 -7.73 11.79 -4.58
N ILE A 219 -6.47 11.85 -5.00
CA ILE A 219 -5.72 13.13 -5.12
C ILE A 219 -6.41 14.07 -6.13
N TYR A 220 -6.89 13.54 -7.25
CA TYR A 220 -7.60 14.33 -8.26
C TYR A 220 -8.88 14.95 -7.71
N LEU A 221 -9.71 14.17 -7.03
CA LEU A 221 -10.95 14.65 -6.41
C LEU A 221 -10.68 15.66 -5.28
N GLU A 222 -9.69 15.39 -4.42
CA GLU A 222 -9.25 16.35 -3.38
C GLU A 222 -8.75 17.66 -3.99
N SER A 223 -8.03 17.60 -5.12
CA SER A 223 -7.57 18.82 -5.82
C SER A 223 -8.74 19.66 -6.35
N ILE A 224 -9.81 19.01 -6.83
CA ILE A 224 -11.04 19.69 -7.25
C ILE A 224 -11.70 20.36 -6.05
N GLU A 225 -11.79 19.69 -4.90
CA GLU A 225 -12.39 20.25 -3.68
C GLU A 225 -11.61 21.46 -3.15
N ILE A 226 -10.28 21.40 -3.14
CA ILE A 226 -9.43 22.52 -2.76
C ILE A 226 -9.62 23.70 -3.73
N ASN A 227 -9.74 23.43 -5.03
CA ASN A 227 -9.96 24.48 -6.03
C ASN A 227 -11.36 25.10 -5.90
N LEU A 228 -12.40 24.30 -5.65
CA LEU A 228 -13.74 24.79 -5.35
C LEU A 228 -13.73 25.72 -4.12
N PHE A 229 -13.08 25.30 -3.03
CA PHE A 229 -12.95 26.11 -1.82
C PHE A 229 -12.20 27.43 -2.09
N LYS A 230 -11.10 27.39 -2.84
CA LYS A 230 -10.34 28.60 -3.21
C LYS A 230 -11.18 29.60 -4.02
N ILE A 231 -11.99 29.10 -4.96
CA ILE A 231 -12.86 29.94 -5.80
C ILE A 231 -14.00 30.52 -4.95
N GLU A 232 -14.60 29.74 -4.05
CA GLU A 232 -15.69 30.20 -3.16
C GLU A 232 -15.25 31.29 -2.16
N VAL A 233 -13.99 31.24 -1.68
CA VAL A 233 -13.44 32.23 -0.73
C VAL A 233 -13.06 33.57 -1.41
N LYS A 234 -13.06 33.64 -2.75
CA LYS A 234 -12.81 34.86 -3.55
C LYS A 234 -11.53 35.63 -3.16
N ASP A 235 -10.52 34.96 -2.60
CA ASP A 235 -9.26 35.62 -2.21
C ASP A 235 -8.31 35.67 -3.43
N PRO A 236 -7.94 36.88 -3.90
CA PRO A 236 -7.15 37.08 -5.12
C PRO A 236 -5.73 36.50 -5.05
N ARG A 237 -5.25 36.09 -3.87
CA ARG A 237 -3.98 35.37 -3.71
C ARG A 237 -4.04 33.92 -4.20
N TYR A 238 -5.23 33.32 -4.32
CA TYR A 238 -5.41 31.93 -4.75
C TYR A 238 -5.84 31.78 -6.22
N LEU A 239 -6.27 32.86 -6.87
CA LEU A 239 -6.75 32.85 -8.26
C LEU A 239 -5.64 32.55 -9.30
N ARG A 240 -4.36 32.69 -8.93
CA ARG A 240 -3.26 32.65 -9.90
C ARG A 240 -2.60 31.27 -10.13
N ALA A 241 -3.07 30.20 -9.52
CA ALA A 241 -2.55 28.86 -9.82
C ALA A 241 -3.47 27.73 -9.29
N ALA A 242 -4.53 27.41 -10.03
CA ALA A 242 -5.30 26.18 -9.82
C ALA A 242 -4.85 25.12 -10.84
N LEU A 243 -3.62 24.60 -10.70
CA LEU A 243 -3.23 23.42 -11.47
C LEU A 243 -4.00 22.21 -10.91
N LEU A 244 -4.99 21.74 -11.67
CA LEU A 244 -5.61 20.45 -11.42
C LEU A 244 -4.54 19.36 -11.42
N ALA A 245 -4.66 18.40 -10.51
CA ALA A 245 -3.87 17.18 -10.62
C ALA A 245 -4.17 16.52 -11.99
N PRO A 246 -3.21 15.78 -12.58
CA PRO A 246 -3.46 15.06 -13.82
C PRO A 246 -4.66 14.11 -13.69
N CYS A 247 -5.46 14.02 -14.76
CA CYS A 247 -6.61 13.12 -14.79
C CYS A 247 -6.16 11.66 -14.52
N PRO A 248 -6.77 10.96 -13.55
CA PRO A 248 -6.37 9.61 -13.18
C PRO A 248 -6.50 8.63 -14.35
N ARG A 249 -5.43 7.87 -14.58
CA ARG A 249 -5.38 6.83 -15.63
C ARG A 249 -4.36 5.74 -15.29
N LEU A 250 -4.54 4.57 -15.91
CA LEU A 250 -3.54 3.51 -15.89
C LEU A 250 -2.26 3.96 -16.58
N SER A 251 -1.11 3.40 -16.19
CA SER A 251 0.16 3.81 -16.80
C SER A 251 0.27 3.29 -18.23
N SER A 252 1.03 3.99 -19.05
CA SER A 252 1.44 3.49 -20.35
C SER A 252 2.16 2.14 -20.25
N LYS A 253 2.96 1.94 -19.19
CA LYS A 253 3.66 0.67 -18.93
C LYS A 253 2.68 -0.49 -18.73
N PHE A 254 1.66 -0.32 -17.89
CA PHE A 254 0.63 -1.32 -17.66
C PHE A 254 -0.16 -1.62 -18.93
N LEU A 255 -0.61 -0.58 -19.65
CA LEU A 255 -1.37 -0.74 -20.88
C LEU A 255 -0.56 -1.47 -21.96
N THR A 256 0.74 -1.17 -22.05
CA THR A 256 1.65 -1.84 -23.00
C THR A 256 1.80 -3.32 -22.65
N GLU A 257 2.06 -3.65 -21.38
CA GLU A 257 2.21 -5.04 -20.96
C GLU A 257 0.89 -5.82 -21.12
N TYR A 258 -0.23 -5.19 -20.79
CA TYR A 258 -1.56 -5.74 -20.99
C TYR A 258 -1.80 -6.09 -22.47
N CYS A 259 -1.58 -5.14 -23.39
CA CYS A 259 -1.72 -5.41 -24.82
C CYS A 259 -0.81 -6.54 -25.28
N GLN A 260 0.46 -6.55 -24.85
CA GLN A 260 1.42 -7.58 -25.23
C GLN A 260 1.02 -8.99 -24.74
N GLU A 261 0.53 -9.13 -23.51
CA GLU A 261 0.10 -10.43 -22.98
C GLU A 261 -1.22 -10.89 -23.62
N MET A 262 -2.13 -9.96 -23.92
CA MET A 262 -3.36 -10.29 -24.66
C MET A 262 -3.09 -10.68 -26.12
N ASP A 263 -2.10 -10.07 -26.78
CA ASP A 263 -1.70 -10.40 -28.16
C ASP A 263 -0.97 -11.75 -28.26
N LYS A 264 -0.39 -12.25 -27.15
CA LYS A 264 0.24 -13.58 -27.07
C LYS A 264 -0.79 -14.71 -26.93
N GLN A 265 -2.04 -14.39 -26.62
CA GLN A 265 -3.09 -15.40 -26.56
C GLN A 265 -3.33 -15.97 -27.97
N PRO A 266 -3.35 -17.31 -28.14
CA PRO A 266 -3.85 -17.89 -29.37
C PRO A 266 -5.29 -17.40 -29.60
N PRO A 267 -5.73 -17.19 -30.86
CA PRO A 267 -7.13 -16.92 -31.13
C PRO A 267 -7.95 -18.03 -30.47
N PRO A 268 -9.03 -17.70 -29.74
CA PRO A 268 -9.70 -18.62 -28.83
C PRO A 268 -10.02 -19.94 -29.54
N THR A 269 -9.33 -21.01 -29.14
CA THR A 269 -9.54 -22.37 -29.60
C THR A 269 -10.49 -23.09 -28.66
N THR A 270 -11.80 -22.81 -28.80
CA THR A 270 -12.86 -23.79 -28.57
C THR A 270 -14.17 -23.29 -29.19
N GLU A 271 -14.57 -23.96 -30.26
CA GLU A 271 -15.94 -24.28 -30.66
C GLU A 271 -17.09 -23.38 -30.18
N ALA A 272 -17.27 -22.24 -30.84
CA ALA A 272 -18.56 -21.83 -31.38
C ALA A 272 -18.26 -20.81 -32.47
N PRO A 273 -18.85 -20.90 -33.68
CA PRO A 273 -18.85 -19.75 -34.57
C PRO A 273 -19.52 -18.60 -33.81
N MET A 274 -18.83 -17.47 -33.65
CA MET A 274 -19.50 -16.22 -33.28
C MET A 274 -20.45 -15.90 -34.44
N VAL A 275 -21.68 -16.41 -34.32
CA VAL A 275 -22.83 -15.95 -35.08
C VAL A 275 -23.21 -14.65 -34.39
N PRO A 276 -23.10 -13.47 -35.06
CA PRO A 276 -23.82 -12.30 -34.58
C PRO A 276 -25.30 -12.70 -34.46
N GLU A 277 -25.98 -12.37 -33.37
CA GLU A 277 -27.44 -12.54 -33.20
C GLU A 277 -28.27 -11.67 -34.16
N THR A 278 -27.83 -11.54 -35.41
CA THR A 278 -28.66 -11.19 -36.54
C THR A 278 -29.04 -12.53 -37.16
N GLY A 279 -30.31 -12.93 -37.16
CA GLY A 279 -30.83 -14.21 -37.67
C GLY A 279 -30.62 -14.44 -39.18
N ILE A 280 -29.41 -14.20 -39.67
CA ILE A 280 -28.96 -14.16 -41.04
C ILE A 280 -27.89 -15.25 -41.16
N ASP A 281 -28.20 -16.31 -41.91
CA ASP A 281 -27.30 -17.45 -42.08
C ASP A 281 -26.03 -17.01 -42.84
N PRO A 282 -24.83 -17.08 -42.24
CA PRO A 282 -23.57 -16.69 -42.88
C PRO A 282 -23.19 -17.59 -44.07
N LYS A 283 -23.93 -18.69 -44.33
CA LYS A 283 -23.79 -19.50 -45.55
C LYS A 283 -24.52 -18.92 -46.75
N THR A 284 -25.57 -18.11 -46.52
CA THR A 284 -26.42 -17.54 -47.57
C THR A 284 -26.23 -16.03 -47.72
N HIS A 285 -25.72 -15.36 -46.70
CA HIS A 285 -25.50 -13.90 -46.70
C HIS A 285 -24.04 -13.53 -46.36
N CYS A 286 -23.61 -12.40 -46.89
CA CYS A 286 -22.26 -11.87 -46.68
C CYS A 286 -22.14 -11.25 -45.29
N TYR A 287 -21.25 -11.76 -44.43
CA TYR A 287 -21.08 -11.23 -43.07
C TYR A 287 -20.51 -9.79 -42.99
N ILE A 288 -20.13 -9.18 -44.12
CA ILE A 288 -19.61 -7.80 -44.17
C ILE A 288 -20.72 -6.77 -44.44
N CYS A 289 -21.67 -7.09 -45.33
CA CYS A 289 -22.76 -6.19 -45.70
C CYS A 289 -24.16 -6.72 -45.40
N HIS A 290 -24.26 -7.97 -44.95
CA HIS A 290 -25.48 -8.71 -44.63
C HIS A 290 -26.44 -9.00 -45.80
N ASP A 291 -26.05 -8.68 -47.04
CA ASP A 291 -26.83 -9.03 -48.24
C ASP A 291 -26.59 -10.49 -48.70
N GLU A 292 -27.55 -11.05 -49.46
CA GLU A 292 -27.43 -12.38 -50.07
C GLU A 292 -26.17 -12.53 -50.94
N LEU A 293 -25.52 -13.68 -50.81
CA LEU A 293 -24.32 -14.04 -51.57
C LEU A 293 -24.69 -14.27 -53.04
N SER A 294 -24.45 -13.26 -53.87
CA SER A 294 -24.65 -13.30 -55.32
C SER A 294 -23.42 -12.78 -56.06
N GLY A 295 -23.21 -13.22 -57.30
CA GLY A 295 -22.11 -12.78 -58.14
C GLY A 295 -20.72 -13.32 -57.74
N LYS A 296 -19.67 -12.50 -57.90
CA LYS A 296 -18.27 -12.91 -57.60
C LYS A 296 -18.04 -12.96 -56.10
N LEU A 297 -17.80 -14.17 -55.58
CA LEU A 297 -17.54 -14.42 -54.17
C LEU A 297 -16.06 -14.63 -53.89
N TYR A 298 -15.64 -14.23 -52.70
CA TYR A 298 -14.33 -14.52 -52.14
C TYR A 298 -14.51 -15.48 -50.97
N ASN A 299 -13.72 -16.57 -50.97
CA ASN A 299 -13.74 -17.56 -49.90
C ASN A 299 -12.47 -17.43 -49.07
N CYS A 300 -12.64 -17.29 -47.75
CA CYS A 300 -11.50 -17.28 -46.84
C CYS A 300 -10.76 -18.62 -46.87
N LYS A 301 -9.45 -18.63 -47.15
CA LYS A 301 -8.63 -19.86 -47.06
C LYS A 301 -8.52 -20.43 -45.63
N GLY A 302 -8.84 -19.63 -44.62
CA GLY A 302 -8.75 -20.01 -43.21
C GLY A 302 -10.01 -20.68 -42.65
N CYS A 303 -11.17 -20.05 -42.82
CA CYS A 303 -12.46 -20.51 -42.29
C CYS A 303 -13.50 -20.86 -43.37
N ASN A 304 -13.13 -20.74 -44.66
CA ASN A 304 -13.99 -21.01 -45.81
C ASN A 304 -15.28 -20.18 -45.89
N GLN A 305 -15.41 -19.12 -45.07
CA GLN A 305 -16.56 -18.21 -45.16
C GLN A 305 -16.53 -17.39 -46.45
N LYS A 306 -17.72 -17.19 -47.02
CA LYS A 306 -17.94 -16.51 -48.29
C LYS A 306 -18.34 -15.05 -48.07
N THR A 307 -17.78 -14.16 -48.87
CA THR A 307 -18.20 -12.74 -48.93
C THR A 307 -18.21 -12.28 -50.38
N HIS A 308 -18.88 -11.17 -50.69
CA HIS A 308 -18.71 -10.55 -52.00
C HIS A 308 -17.24 -10.15 -52.20
N ALA A 309 -16.71 -10.35 -53.40
CA ALA A 309 -15.34 -9.97 -53.74
C ALA A 309 -15.09 -8.46 -53.52
N GLY A 310 -16.10 -7.62 -53.76
CA GLY A 310 -16.03 -6.19 -53.46
C GLY A 310 -15.96 -5.86 -51.97
N CYS A 311 -16.72 -6.58 -51.13
CA CYS A 311 -16.72 -6.40 -49.68
C CYS A 311 -15.39 -6.86 -49.06
N SER A 312 -14.87 -8.00 -49.48
CA SER A 312 -13.54 -8.46 -49.05
C SER A 312 -12.42 -7.54 -49.51
N ALA A 313 -12.45 -7.05 -50.75
CA ALA A 313 -11.44 -6.09 -51.23
C ALA A 313 -11.43 -4.80 -50.41
N ARG A 314 -12.62 -4.24 -50.11
CA ARG A 314 -12.75 -3.04 -49.25
C ARG A 314 -12.25 -3.30 -47.83
N TRP A 315 -12.58 -4.46 -47.26
CA TRP A 315 -12.12 -4.85 -45.93
C TRP A 315 -10.59 -4.95 -45.86
N LEU A 316 -9.97 -5.55 -46.87
CA LEU A 316 -8.51 -5.75 -46.94
C LEU A 316 -7.70 -4.46 -47.15
N LEU A 317 -8.35 -3.33 -47.50
CA LEU A 317 -7.70 -2.02 -47.49
C LEU A 317 -7.38 -1.55 -46.07
N TYR A 318 -8.23 -1.89 -45.09
CA TYR A 318 -8.11 -1.41 -43.71
C TYR A 318 -7.55 -2.49 -42.76
N GLY A 319 -7.78 -3.77 -43.03
CA GLY A 319 -7.29 -4.88 -42.21
C GLY A 319 -6.78 -6.05 -43.05
N LYS A 320 -5.52 -6.47 -42.87
CA LYS A 320 -4.90 -7.60 -43.61
C LYS A 320 -5.37 -8.98 -43.13
N THR A 321 -6.51 -9.07 -42.46
CA THR A 321 -7.01 -10.27 -41.79
C THR A 321 -8.49 -10.49 -42.10
N CYS A 322 -8.92 -11.74 -42.03
CA CYS A 322 -10.32 -12.12 -42.17
C CYS A 322 -11.18 -11.46 -41.09
N GLY A 323 -12.26 -10.77 -41.46
CA GLY A 323 -13.21 -10.22 -40.47
C GLY A 323 -13.89 -11.30 -39.61
N TYR A 324 -13.96 -12.54 -40.12
CA TYR A 324 -14.57 -13.66 -39.39
C TYR A 324 -13.58 -14.44 -38.51
N CYS A 325 -12.50 -14.99 -39.09
CA CYS A 325 -11.57 -15.86 -38.35
C CYS A 325 -10.23 -15.21 -37.99
N ARG A 326 -10.05 -13.91 -38.27
CA ARG A 326 -8.84 -13.11 -38.02
C ARG A 326 -7.52 -13.64 -38.60
N ARG A 327 -7.52 -14.71 -39.40
CA ARG A 327 -6.31 -15.18 -40.12
C ARG A 327 -5.88 -14.17 -41.17
N LYS A 328 -4.56 -14.01 -41.35
CA LYS A 328 -3.97 -13.15 -42.39
C LYS A 328 -4.47 -13.55 -43.77
N MET A 329 -4.98 -12.57 -44.50
CA MET A 329 -5.49 -12.72 -45.85
C MET A 329 -4.53 -12.06 -46.83
N LEU A 330 -4.16 -12.80 -47.88
CA LEU A 330 -3.45 -12.22 -49.01
C LEU A 330 -4.48 -11.45 -49.86
N PRO A 331 -4.16 -10.22 -50.30
CA PRO A 331 -5.04 -9.49 -51.21
C PRO A 331 -5.26 -10.34 -52.47
N PRO A 332 -6.49 -10.37 -53.01
CA PRO A 332 -6.76 -11.07 -54.26
C PRO A 332 -5.84 -10.50 -55.35
N LYS A 333 -5.11 -11.37 -56.05
CA LYS A 333 -4.31 -10.97 -57.20
C LYS A 333 -5.24 -10.25 -58.19
N THR A 334 -5.09 -8.95 -58.33
CA THR A 334 -5.73 -8.20 -59.40
C THR A 334 -5.16 -8.74 -60.71
N GLY A 335 -6.00 -9.47 -61.45
CA GLY A 335 -5.65 -10.00 -62.76
C GLY A 335 -5.33 -8.83 -63.69
N ALA A 336 -4.10 -8.80 -64.17
CA ALA A 336 -3.74 -8.06 -65.36
C ALA A 336 -4.59 -8.55 -66.54
N ASN A 337 -5.01 -7.59 -67.37
CA ASN A 337 -5.45 -7.72 -68.76
C ASN A 337 -5.65 -9.14 -69.31
N GLN A 338 -6.90 -9.50 -69.60
CA GLN A 338 -7.19 -10.37 -70.73
C GLN A 338 -8.16 -9.65 -71.66
N LYS A 339 -7.58 -9.02 -72.68
CA LYS A 339 -8.22 -8.87 -73.99
C LYS A 339 -8.44 -10.28 -74.54
N LYS A 340 -9.69 -10.60 -74.85
CA LYS A 340 -10.06 -11.28 -76.10
C LYS A 340 -11.49 -10.93 -76.43
#